data_AF-A0A922IKL8-F1
#
_entry.id   AF-A0A922IKL8-F1
#
_cell.length_a   1.000
_cell.length_b   1.000
_cell.length_c   1.000
_cell.angle_alpha   90.00
_cell.angle_beta   90.00
_cell.angle_gamma   90.00
#
_symmetry.space_group_name_H-M   'P 1'
#
loop_
_entity.id
_entity.type
_entity.pdbx_description
1 polymer ?
#
loop_
_entity_poly.entity_id
_entity_poly.type
_entity_poly.pdbx_seq_one_letter_code
_entity_poly.pdbx_strand_id
1 'polypeptide(L)'
;MLWYLVLRGASSFLMETGRWPGSSQPYTTTFKFSTNNQNQNSTGIPVPREERFFATNSEQLDINIIESDLPTLRIHLNRVLQSFGIATNRVNTDYLEEMCQFRGNELHSVVAFMGGVVAQEVIKLITHQFIPVSKPLIYNAINQKIELLDF
;
A
#
# COMPACT_ATOMS: atom_id res chain seq x y z
N MET A 1 10.46 4.24 -11.85
CA MET A 1 9.45 5.16 -12.45
C MET A 1 8.01 4.62 -12.47
N LEU A 2 7.70 3.42 -12.97
CA LEU A 2 6.30 2.97 -13.15
C LEU A 2 5.48 2.89 -11.85
N TRP A 3 6.06 2.35 -10.77
CA TRP A 3 5.41 2.28 -9.45
C TRP A 3 4.99 3.65 -8.91
N TYR A 4 5.73 4.72 -9.23
CA TYR A 4 5.35 6.09 -8.87
C TYR A 4 4.02 6.50 -9.50
N LEU A 5 3.87 6.23 -10.80
CA LEU A 5 2.69 6.60 -11.57
C LEU A 5 1.47 5.81 -11.11
N VAL A 6 1.66 4.52 -10.82
CA VAL A 6 0.63 3.64 -10.26
C VAL A 6 0.21 4.14 -8.87
N LEU A 7 1.16 4.48 -8.00
CA LEU A 7 0.88 5.03 -6.67
C LEU A 7 0.12 6.36 -6.75
N ARG A 8 0.46 7.22 -7.72
CA ARG A 8 -0.27 8.48 -7.96
C ARG A 8 -1.68 8.24 -8.49
N GLY A 9 -1.87 7.24 -9.36
CA GLY A 9 -3.18 6.78 -9.80
C GLY A 9 -4.03 6.24 -8.65
N ALA A 10 -3.45 5.43 -7.79
CA ALA A 10 -4.11 4.90 -6.59
C ALA A 10 -4.47 6.00 -5.58
N SER A 11 -3.61 7.02 -5.42
CA SER A 11 -3.91 8.20 -4.61
C SER A 11 -5.10 8.98 -5.19
N SER A 12 -5.19 9.15 -6.51
CA SER A 12 -6.36 9.76 -7.15
C SER A 12 -7.64 8.95 -6.92
N PHE A 13 -7.56 7.62 -6.98
CA PHE A 13 -8.68 6.74 -6.65
C PHE A 13 -9.11 6.88 -5.19
N LEU A 14 -8.15 6.93 -4.27
CA LEU A 14 -8.40 7.12 -2.84
C LEU A 14 -9.13 8.44 -2.56
N MET A 15 -8.73 9.52 -3.23
CA MET A 15 -9.37 10.82 -3.06
C MET A 15 -10.83 10.86 -3.54
N GLU A 16 -11.18 10.06 -4.56
CA GLU A 16 -12.55 10.00 -5.12
C GLU A 16 -13.44 9.02 -4.33
N THR A 17 -12.89 7.89 -3.90
CA THR A 17 -13.66 6.80 -3.26
C THR A 17 -13.60 6.76 -1.74
N GLY A 18 -12.62 7.44 -1.13
CA GLY A 18 -12.37 7.41 0.32
C GLY A 18 -11.75 6.11 0.84
N ARG A 19 -11.33 5.19 -0.04
CA ARG A 19 -10.67 3.93 0.33
C ARG A 19 -9.53 3.58 -0.64
N TRP A 20 -8.63 2.70 -0.23
CA TRP A 20 -7.60 2.15 -1.12
C TRP A 20 -8.21 1.14 -2.10
N PRO A 21 -7.67 1.04 -3.33
CA PRO A 21 -8.15 0.05 -4.30
C PRO A 21 -7.94 -1.36 -3.74
N GLY A 22 -8.95 -2.22 -3.88
CA GLY A 22 -8.96 -3.56 -3.31
C GLY A 22 -9.29 -3.61 -1.82
N SER A 23 -9.40 -2.49 -1.10
CA SER A 23 -9.83 -2.51 0.30
C SER A 23 -11.36 -2.37 0.40
N SER A 24 -12.01 -3.16 1.26
CA SER A 24 -13.42 -2.99 1.60
C SER A 24 -13.67 -1.91 2.66
N GLN A 25 -12.63 -1.56 3.42
CA GLN A 25 -12.72 -0.64 4.54
C GLN A 25 -12.37 0.79 4.09
N PRO A 26 -13.05 1.82 4.63
CA PRO A 26 -12.66 3.20 4.40
C PRO A 26 -11.25 3.46 4.94
N TYR A 27 -10.51 4.36 4.29
CA TYR A 27 -9.20 4.75 4.77
C TYR A 27 -9.32 5.43 6.13
N THR A 28 -8.78 4.80 7.18
CA THR A 28 -8.69 5.39 8.52
C THR A 28 -7.22 5.61 8.85
N THR A 29 -6.88 6.81 9.32
CA THR A 29 -5.53 7.17 9.76
C THR A 29 -5.22 6.63 11.17
N THR A 30 -6.12 5.83 11.75
CA THR A 30 -6.03 5.43 13.15
C THR A 30 -4.96 4.36 13.31
N PHE A 31 -3.80 4.78 13.81
CA PHE A 31 -2.77 3.87 14.31
C PHE A 31 -3.40 2.98 15.39
N LYS A 32 -3.69 1.71 15.04
CA LYS A 32 -4.17 0.72 16.02
C LYS A 32 -2.98 0.36 16.90
N PHE A 33 -2.77 1.11 17.98
CA PHE A 33 -1.91 0.66 19.06
C PHE A 33 -2.54 -0.62 19.63
N SER A 34 -1.92 -1.76 19.36
CA SER A 34 -2.32 -3.03 19.97
C SER A 34 -1.98 -2.97 21.46
N THR A 35 -2.89 -2.41 22.26
CA THR A 35 -2.82 -2.52 23.71
C THR A 35 -3.15 -3.97 24.05
N ASN A 36 -2.10 -4.80 24.19
CA ASN A 36 -2.18 -6.16 24.70
C ASN A 36 -2.61 -6.11 26.18
N ASN A 37 -3.89 -5.91 26.45
CA ASN A 37 -4.47 -6.20 27.76
C ASN A 37 -4.77 -7.70 27.81
N GLN A 38 -3.74 -8.51 28.06
CA GLN A 38 -3.95 -9.87 28.55
C GLN A 38 -4.44 -9.79 29.99
N ASN A 39 -5.74 -9.67 30.18
CA ASN A 39 -6.41 -10.06 31.41
C ASN A 39 -7.84 -10.50 31.09
N GLN A 40 -7.96 -11.77 30.69
CA GLN A 40 -9.24 -12.49 30.76
C GLN A 40 -9.00 -13.83 31.46
N ASN A 41 -8.99 -13.78 32.79
CA ASN A 41 -9.30 -14.95 33.61
C ASN A 41 -10.83 -15.05 33.70
N SER A 42 -11.45 -15.88 32.87
CA SER A 42 -12.75 -16.50 33.19
C SER A 42 -13.05 -17.66 32.23
N THR A 43 -12.85 -18.87 32.74
CA THR A 43 -13.58 -20.12 32.48
C THR A 43 -14.61 -20.13 31.33
N GLY A 44 -14.37 -20.95 30.29
CA GLY A 44 -15.39 -21.34 29.31
C GLY A 44 -14.85 -22.20 28.16
N ILE A 45 -15.20 -23.49 28.17
CA ILE A 45 -15.40 -24.45 27.06
C ILE A 45 -14.53 -24.30 25.79
N PRO A 46 -13.75 -25.32 25.38
CA PRO A 46 -13.12 -25.33 24.07
C PRO A 46 -14.17 -25.56 22.97
N VAL A 47 -14.55 -24.49 22.27
CA VAL A 47 -15.39 -24.53 21.06
C VAL A 47 -14.51 -24.96 19.86
N PRO A 48 -14.89 -25.98 19.07
CA PRO A 48 -14.10 -26.42 17.94
C PRO A 48 -14.30 -25.55 16.68
N ARG A 49 -13.22 -24.96 16.18
CA ARG A 49 -12.87 -24.82 14.75
C ARG A 49 -13.90 -24.17 13.80
N GLU A 50 -14.26 -22.90 14.05
CA GLU A 50 -15.00 -22.04 13.10
C GLU A 50 -14.09 -21.25 12.12
N GLU A 51 -12.78 -21.18 12.35
CA GLU A 51 -11.85 -20.34 11.56
C GLU A 51 -11.77 -20.71 10.06
N ARG A 52 -12.08 -21.97 9.69
CA ARG A 52 -11.93 -22.44 8.30
C ARG A 52 -13.08 -22.06 7.36
N PHE A 53 -14.26 -21.74 7.89
CA PHE A 53 -15.43 -21.37 7.07
C PHE A 53 -15.59 -19.86 6.87
N PHE A 54 -14.99 -19.04 7.74
CA PHE A 54 -14.95 -17.59 7.56
C PHE A 54 -13.91 -17.15 6.54
N ALA A 55 -12.76 -17.83 6.48
CA ALA A 55 -11.68 -17.51 5.54
C ALA A 55 -12.11 -17.61 4.07
N THR A 56 -12.90 -18.63 3.71
CA THR A 56 -13.33 -18.84 2.32
C THR A 56 -14.33 -17.78 1.85
N ASN A 57 -15.24 -17.32 2.73
CA ASN A 57 -16.20 -16.26 2.39
C ASN A 57 -15.53 -14.89 2.32
N SER A 58 -14.60 -14.57 3.22
CA SER A 58 -13.85 -13.31 3.15
C SER A 58 -12.96 -13.24 1.92
N GLU A 59 -12.23 -14.32 1.60
CA GLU A 59 -11.36 -14.37 0.41
C GLU A 59 -12.17 -14.23 -0.88
N GLN A 60 -13.35 -14.86 -0.99
CA GLN A 60 -14.20 -14.74 -2.16
C GLN A 60 -14.78 -13.33 -2.33
N LEU A 61 -15.20 -12.69 -1.24
CA LEU A 61 -15.64 -11.28 -1.25
C LEU A 61 -14.49 -10.35 -1.64
N ASP A 62 -13.29 -10.62 -1.13
CA ASP A 62 -12.09 -9.83 -1.36
C ASP A 62 -11.57 -9.96 -2.81
N ILE A 63 -11.75 -11.10 -3.48
CA ILE A 63 -11.46 -11.28 -4.90
C ILE A 63 -12.44 -10.47 -5.76
N ASN A 64 -13.73 -10.52 -5.45
CA ASN A 64 -14.76 -9.76 -6.17
C ASN A 64 -14.51 -8.24 -6.09
N ILE A 65 -13.98 -7.75 -4.97
CA ILE A 65 -13.63 -6.34 -4.80
C ILE A 65 -12.44 -5.95 -5.68
N ILE A 66 -11.37 -6.76 -5.71
CA ILE A 66 -10.22 -6.49 -6.59
C ILE A 66 -10.65 -6.40 -8.05
N GLU A 67 -11.44 -7.36 -8.52
CA GLU A 67 -11.85 -7.42 -9.93
C GLU A 67 -12.75 -6.24 -10.31
N SER A 68 -13.58 -5.75 -9.39
CA SER A 68 -14.42 -4.58 -9.62
C SER A 68 -13.66 -3.24 -9.53
N ASP A 69 -12.64 -3.13 -8.68
CA ASP A 69 -11.84 -1.91 -8.53
C ASP A 69 -10.80 -1.74 -9.66
N LEU A 70 -10.34 -2.83 -10.27
CA LEU A 70 -9.32 -2.82 -11.34
C LEU A 70 -9.65 -1.87 -12.53
N PRO A 71 -10.84 -1.91 -13.16
CA PRO A 71 -11.17 -0.99 -14.25
C PRO A 71 -11.24 0.47 -13.78
N THR A 72 -11.71 0.72 -12.56
CA THR A 72 -11.79 2.06 -11.99
C THR A 72 -10.40 2.61 -11.73
N LEU A 73 -9.51 1.83 -11.12
CA LEU A 73 -8.11 2.19 -10.92
C LEU A 73 -7.41 2.48 -12.25
N ARG A 74 -7.69 1.70 -13.31
CA ARG A 74 -7.15 1.94 -14.66
C ARG A 74 -7.55 3.31 -15.19
N ILE A 75 -8.78 3.76 -14.97
CA ILE A 75 -9.24 5.10 -15.38
C ILE A 75 -8.41 6.18 -14.68
N HIS A 76 -8.23 6.08 -13.36
CA HIS A 76 -7.41 7.03 -12.59
C HIS A 76 -5.95 7.04 -13.05
N LEU A 77 -5.36 5.86 -13.26
CA LEU A 77 -4.00 5.74 -13.78
C LEU A 77 -3.88 6.38 -15.17
N ASN A 78 -4.82 6.14 -16.07
CA ASN A 78 -4.81 6.73 -17.41
C ASN A 78 -4.88 8.27 -17.37
N ARG A 79 -5.69 8.85 -16.47
CA ARG A 79 -5.72 10.30 -16.25
C ARG A 79 -4.35 10.83 -15.82
N VAL A 80 -3.69 10.13 -14.88
CA VAL A 80 -2.32 10.49 -14.44
C VAL A 80 -1.33 10.36 -15.61
N LEU A 81 -1.32 9.25 -16.35
CA LEU A 81 -0.41 9.05 -17.47
C LEU A 81 -0.57 10.12 -18.55
N GLN A 82 -1.82 10.48 -18.88
CA GLN A 82 -2.11 11.57 -19.81
C GLN A 82 -1.59 12.92 -19.31
N SER A 83 -1.71 13.22 -18.01
CA SER A 83 -1.17 14.46 -17.43
C SER A 83 0.36 14.57 -17.52
N PHE A 84 1.05 13.43 -17.56
CA PHE A 84 2.50 13.35 -17.77
C PHE A 84 2.91 13.19 -19.24
N GLY A 85 1.97 13.14 -20.19
CA GLY A 85 2.27 12.90 -21.60
C GLY A 85 2.77 11.48 -21.92
N ILE A 86 2.50 10.50 -21.04
CA ILE A 86 2.95 9.11 -21.18
C ILE A 86 1.85 8.27 -21.80
N ALA A 87 2.20 7.41 -22.76
CA ALA A 87 1.26 6.49 -23.40
C ALA A 87 0.69 5.47 -22.39
N THR A 88 -0.62 5.25 -22.46
CA THR A 88 -1.37 4.39 -21.51
C THR A 88 -1.00 2.91 -21.59
N ASN A 89 -0.36 2.46 -22.67
CA ASN A 89 0.09 1.08 -22.86
C ASN A 89 1.43 0.77 -22.18
N ARG A 90 2.09 1.77 -21.56
CA ARG A 90 3.40 1.59 -20.90
C ARG A 90 3.29 0.86 -19.55
N VAL A 91 2.14 0.92 -18.89
CA VAL A 91 1.92 0.26 -17.60
C VAL A 91 1.13 -1.03 -17.84
N ASN A 92 1.76 -2.17 -17.53
CA ASN A 92 1.11 -3.48 -17.61
C ASN A 92 0.01 -3.62 -16.56
N THR A 93 -0.96 -4.50 -16.80
CA THR A 93 -2.06 -4.80 -15.88
C THR A 93 -1.56 -5.39 -14.57
N ASP A 94 -0.45 -6.14 -14.57
CA ASP A 94 0.15 -6.73 -13.36
C ASP A 94 0.38 -5.68 -12.26
N TYR A 95 0.81 -4.46 -12.61
CA TYR A 95 1.02 -3.40 -11.61
C TYR A 95 -0.28 -2.94 -10.93
N LEU A 96 -1.39 -2.99 -11.66
CA LEU A 96 -2.71 -2.64 -11.15
C LEU A 96 -3.24 -3.75 -10.23
N GLU A 97 -3.08 -5.00 -10.65
CA GLU A 97 -3.45 -6.17 -9.86
C GLU A 97 -2.69 -6.21 -8.54
N GLU A 98 -1.37 -6.04 -8.58
CA GLU A 98 -0.52 -5.96 -7.38
C GLU A 98 -0.92 -4.79 -6.46
N MET A 99 -1.24 -3.62 -7.04
CA MET A 99 -1.70 -2.46 -6.26
C MET A 99 -3.04 -2.73 -5.55
N CYS A 100 -3.99 -3.37 -6.25
CA CYS A 100 -5.26 -3.79 -5.65
C CYS A 100 -5.05 -4.89 -4.62
N GLN A 101 -4.13 -5.83 -4.85
CA GLN A 101 -3.82 -6.93 -3.93
C GLN A 101 -3.15 -6.43 -2.64
N PHE A 102 -2.38 -5.34 -2.71
CA PHE A 102 -1.77 -4.70 -1.54
C PHE A 102 -2.80 -4.08 -0.59
N ARG A 103 -3.96 -3.63 -1.11
CA ARG A 103 -5.11 -3.09 -0.35
C ARG A 103 -4.79 -1.94 0.61
N GLY A 104 -3.67 -1.24 0.40
CA GLY A 104 -3.20 -0.19 1.30
C GLY A 104 -2.69 -0.68 2.66
N ASN A 105 -2.26 -1.93 2.75
CA ASN A 105 -1.64 -2.48 3.96
C ASN A 105 -0.28 -1.84 4.24
N GLU A 106 0.21 -1.94 5.48
CA GLU A 106 1.53 -1.42 5.87
C GLU A 106 2.38 -2.56 6.42
N LEU A 107 3.31 -3.07 5.59
CA LEU A 107 4.12 -4.22 5.98
C LEU A 107 5.22 -3.78 6.96
N HIS A 108 5.24 -4.37 8.16
CA HIS A 108 6.15 -3.98 9.24
C HIS A 108 7.63 -3.93 8.81
N SER A 109 8.09 -4.92 8.04
CA SER A 109 9.47 -4.97 7.55
C SER A 109 9.82 -3.82 6.59
N VAL A 110 8.90 -3.48 5.68
CA VAL A 110 9.07 -2.39 4.70
C VAL A 110 9.05 -1.04 5.41
N VAL A 111 8.13 -0.85 6.35
CA VAL A 111 8.04 0.38 7.15
C VAL A 111 9.27 0.55 8.04
N ALA A 112 9.76 -0.51 8.68
CA ALA A 112 10.98 -0.47 9.49
C ALA A 112 12.22 -0.10 8.65
N PHE A 113 12.35 -0.72 7.46
CA PHE A 113 13.42 -0.40 6.52
C PHE A 113 13.37 1.07 6.08
N MET A 114 12.22 1.54 5.60
CA MET A 114 12.03 2.92 5.16
C MET A 114 12.19 3.92 6.31
N GLY A 115 11.78 3.57 7.53
CA GLY A 115 11.99 4.37 8.73
C GLY A 115 13.47 4.60 9.02
N GLY A 116 14.32 3.58 8.84
CA GLY A 116 15.77 3.73 8.96
C GLY A 116 16.36 4.65 7.89
N VAL A 117 15.92 4.52 6.64
CA VAL A 117 16.35 5.41 5.54
C VAL A 117 15.97 6.86 5.83
N VAL A 118 14.71 7.10 6.20
CA VAL A 118 14.21 8.45 6.51
C VAL A 118 14.90 9.04 7.73
N ALA A 119 15.10 8.26 8.80
CA ALA A 119 15.81 8.72 10.00
C ALA A 119 17.24 9.18 9.65
N GLN A 120 17.94 8.43 8.79
CA GLN A 120 19.27 8.83 8.35
C GLN A 120 19.22 10.12 7.53
N GLU A 121 18.29 10.26 6.57
CA GLU A 121 18.15 11.52 5.81
C GLU A 121 17.89 12.72 6.72
N VAL A 122 17.07 12.56 7.76
CA VAL A 122 16.83 13.60 8.77
C VAL A 122 18.12 13.98 9.52
N ILE A 123 18.93 13.00 9.94
CA ILE A 123 20.23 13.26 10.58
C ILE A 123 21.16 14.04 9.66
N LYS A 124 21.19 13.70 8.36
CA LYS A 124 22.00 14.45 7.36
C LYS A 124 21.57 15.91 7.28
N LEU A 125 20.26 16.16 7.24
CA LEU A 125 19.70 17.52 7.19
C LEU A 125 20.02 18.33 8.45
N ILE A 126 19.92 17.73 9.64
CA ILE A 126 20.17 18.42 10.91
C ILE A 126 21.66 18.71 11.12
N THR A 127 22.52 17.73 10.83
CA THR A 127 23.95 17.83 11.15
C THR A 127 24.77 18.55 10.09
N HIS A 128 24.25 18.63 8.85
CA HIS A 128 24.98 19.12 7.68
C HIS A 128 26.31 18.38 7.40
N GLN A 129 26.48 17.17 7.94
CA GLN A 129 27.74 16.39 7.81
C GLN A 129 27.78 15.53 6.53
N PHE A 130 26.64 15.29 5.91
CA PHE A 130 26.50 14.43 4.74
C PHE A 130 25.55 15.04 3.72
N ILE A 131 25.62 14.55 2.48
CA ILE A 131 24.78 15.02 1.38
C ILE A 131 23.42 14.30 1.44
N PRO A 132 22.29 15.02 1.61
CA PRO A 132 20.97 14.43 1.58
C PRO A 132 20.58 14.03 0.15
N VAL A 133 19.70 13.03 0.04
CA VAL A 133 19.12 12.62 -1.24
C VAL A 133 18.20 13.74 -1.75
N SER A 134 18.49 14.25 -2.95
CA SER A 134 17.74 15.37 -3.55
C SER A 134 16.54 14.93 -4.39
N LYS A 135 16.47 13.65 -4.76
CA LYS A 135 15.48 13.10 -5.68
C LYS A 135 14.51 12.19 -4.94
N PRO A 136 13.23 12.12 -5.36
CA PRO A 136 12.30 11.15 -4.80
C PRO A 136 12.83 9.72 -4.93
N LEU A 137 12.88 9.01 -3.81
CA LEU A 137 13.35 7.64 -3.71
C LEU A 137 12.15 6.70 -3.65
N ILE A 138 12.14 5.68 -4.51
CA ILE A 138 11.19 4.56 -4.44
C ILE A 138 11.93 3.29 -4.06
N TYR A 139 11.41 2.60 -3.05
CA TYR A 139 11.83 1.27 -2.68
C TYR A 139 10.74 0.26 -3.09
N ASN A 140 11.13 -0.72 -3.90
CA ASN A 140 10.29 -1.86 -4.25
C ASN A 140 10.77 -3.09 -3.45
N ALA A 141 9.96 -3.50 -2.48
CA ALA A 141 10.24 -4.65 -1.62
C ALA A 141 10.05 -6.02 -2.31
N ILE A 142 9.29 -6.10 -3.41
CA ILE A 142 9.11 -7.35 -4.18
C ILE A 142 10.44 -7.77 -4.80
N ASN A 143 11.14 -6.81 -5.41
CA ASN A 143 12.41 -7.04 -6.09
C ASN A 143 13.63 -6.60 -5.27
N GLN A 144 13.42 -6.13 -4.03
CA GLN A 144 14.47 -5.59 -3.16
C GLN A 144 15.34 -4.52 -3.85
N LYS A 145 14.69 -3.61 -4.58
CA LYS A 145 15.38 -2.60 -5.40
C LYS A 145 15.01 -1.18 -4.97
N ILE A 146 16.01 -0.32 -4.89
CA ILE A 146 15.86 1.13 -4.69
C ILE A 146 16.14 1.84 -6.01
N GLU A 147 15.30 2.83 -6.33
CA GLU A 147 15.44 3.68 -7.51
C GLU A 147 15.25 5.15 -7.11
N LEU A 148 16.15 6.02 -7.57
CA LEU A 148 15.97 7.46 -7.52
C LEU A 148 15.29 7.91 -8.80
N LEU A 149 14.24 8.70 -8.66
CA LEU A 149 13.46 9.18 -9.79
C LEU A 149 14.01 10.50 -10.33
N ASP A 150 14.22 10.53 -11.63
CA ASP A 150 14.52 11.74 -12.40
C ASP A 150 13.24 12.22 -13.09
N PHE A 151 12.86 13.47 -12.85
CA PHE A 151 11.69 14.14 -13.45
C PHE A 151 12.15 15.29 -14.34
#